data_AF-A0A9X1JP06-F1
#
_entry.id   AF-A0A9X1JP06-F1
#
_cell.length_a   1.000
_cell.length_b   1.000
_cell.length_c   1.000
_cell.angle_alpha   90.00
_cell.angle_beta   90.00
_cell.angle_gamma   90.00
#
_symmetry.space_group_name_H-M   'P 1'
#
loop_
_entity.id
_entity.type
_entity.pdbx_description
1 polymer ?
#
loop_
_entity_poly.entity_id
_entity_poly.type
_entity_poly.pdbx_seq_one_letter_code
_entity_poly.pdbx_strand_id
1 'polypeptide(L)' 'MNSSVLILAIAGLFCFFAGAYLAATNDNRTTGIVLMSMGLLFQVVCLRQLKMNKTKDDGDAG' A
#
# COMPACT_ATOMS: atom_id res chain seq x y z
N MET A 1 -15.06 -0.04 10.54
CA MET A 1 -13.70 0.14 9.97
C MET A 1 -12.83 -1.06 10.36
N ASN A 2 -12.42 -1.88 9.39
CA ASN A 2 -11.75 -3.15 9.68
C ASN A 2 -10.27 -2.96 9.95
N SER A 3 -9.79 -3.42 11.11
CA SER A 3 -8.38 -3.42 11.53
C SER A 3 -7.45 -4.05 10.49
N SER A 4 -7.95 -4.97 9.66
CA SER A 4 -7.21 -5.56 8.55
C SER A 4 -6.75 -4.55 7.50
N VAL A 5 -7.54 -3.51 7.20
CA VAL A 5 -7.14 -2.49 6.21
C VAL A 5 -6.04 -1.58 6.77
N LEU A 6 -6.06 -1.33 8.08
CA LEU A 6 -5.02 -0.56 8.76
C LEU A 6 -3.67 -1.32 8.75
N ILE A 7 -3.70 -2.61 9.08
CA ILE A 7 -2.51 -3.48 9.04
C ILE A 7 -1.98 -3.59 7.60
N LEU A 8 -2.87 -3.69 6.61
CA LEU A 8 -2.50 -3.72 5.19
C LEU A 8 -1.81 -2.40 4.77
N ALA A 9 -2.33 -1.26 5.18
CA ALA A 9 -1.74 0.05 4.90
C ALA A 9 -0.35 0.20 5.52
N ILE A 10 -0.19 -0.23 6.78
CA ILE A 10 1.09 -0.20 7.50
C ILE A 10 2.11 -1.14 6.83
N ALA A 11 1.70 -2.36 6.49
CA ALA A 11 2.56 -3.31 5.79
C ALA A 11 3.03 -2.79 4.42
N GLY A 12 2.15 -2.13 3.66
CA GLY A 12 2.52 -1.47 2.40
C GLY A 12 3.55 -0.35 2.58
N LEU A 13 3.45 0.40 3.68
CA LEU A 13 4.36 1.49 4.00
C LEU A 13 5.76 1.00 4.37
N PHE A 14 5.85 -0.11 5.14
CA PHE A 14 7.12 -0.79 5.42
C PHE A 14 7.75 -1.41 4.16
N CYS A 15 6.93 -2.01 3.29
CA CYS A 15 7.40 -2.57 2.01
C CYS A 15 7.98 -1.48 1.09
N PHE A 16 7.31 -0.34 1.01
CA PHE A 16 7.79 0.84 0.28
C PHE A 16 9.11 1.38 0.86
N PHE A 17 9.22 1.49 2.18
CA PHE A 17 10.46 1.93 2.84
C PHE A 17 11.64 0.98 2.62
N ALA A 18 11.39 -0.33 2.69
CA ALA A 18 12.41 -1.34 2.38
C ALA A 18 12.87 -1.26 0.92
N GLY A 19 11.93 -1.04 -0.02
CA GLY A 19 12.24 -0.80 -1.43
C GLY A 19 13.02 0.48 -1.68
N ALA A 20 12.66 1.58 -0.98
CA ALA A 20 13.35 2.85 -1.05
C ALA A 20 14.80 2.75 -0.53
N TYR A 21 15.00 2.04 0.59
CA TYR A 21 16.33 1.78 1.15
C TYR A 21 17.20 0.97 0.18
N LEU A 22 16.62 -0.06 -0.45
CA LEU A 22 17.32 -0.86 -1.45
C LEU A 22 17.58 -0.11 -2.76
N ALA A 23 16.71 0.85 -3.12
CA ALA A 23 16.93 1.73 -4.27
C ALA A 23 18.03 2.77 -4.01
N ALA A 24 18.22 3.18 -2.76
CA ALA A 24 19.22 4.16 -2.36
C ALA A 24 20.65 3.56 -2.33
N THR A 25 20.79 2.26 -2.13
CA THR A 25 22.08 1.56 -2.22
C THR A 25 22.41 1.29 -3.69
N ASN A 26 23.45 1.95 -4.21
CA ASN A 26 23.77 2.07 -5.64
C ASN A 26 24.05 0.74 -6.39
N ASP A 27 24.11 -0.39 -5.69
CA ASP A 27 24.33 -1.71 -6.29
C ASP A 27 23.07 -2.27 -6.99
N ASN A 28 21.86 -1.86 -6.59
CA ASN A 28 20.61 -2.50 -7.03
C ASN A 28 19.43 -1.53 -7.23
N ARG A 29 19.68 -0.38 -7.86
CA ARG A 29 18.65 0.65 -8.15
C ARG A 29 17.40 0.08 -8.83
N THR A 30 17.57 -0.77 -9.85
CA THR A 30 16.46 -1.36 -10.60
C THR A 30 15.58 -2.23 -9.71
N THR A 31 16.19 -3.08 -8.88
CA THR A 31 15.49 -3.95 -7.92
C THR A 31 14.75 -3.13 -6.87
N GLY A 32 15.38 -2.06 -6.36
CA GLY A 32 14.75 -1.15 -5.41
C GLY A 32 13.54 -0.41 -6.00
N ILE A 33 13.63 0.08 -7.24
CA ILE A 33 12.52 0.74 -7.94
C ILE A 33 11.36 -0.24 -8.16
N VAL A 34 11.65 -1.48 -8.55
CA VAL A 34 10.61 -2.51 -8.70
C VAL A 34 9.91 -2.79 -7.36
N LEU A 35 10.67 -2.90 -6.26
CA LEU A 35 10.11 -3.09 -4.93
C LEU A 35 9.26 -1.88 -4.47
N MET A 36 9.74 -0.66 -4.73
CA MET A 36 8.99 0.58 -4.47
C MET A 36 7.67 0.61 -5.26
N SER A 37 7.72 0.25 -6.54
CA SER A 37 6.56 0.20 -7.44
C SER A 37 5.53 -0.82 -6.94
N MET A 38 6.00 -1.96 -6.45
CA MET A 38 5.13 -3.00 -5.88
C MET A 38 4.51 -2.57 -4.55
N GLY A 39 5.23 -1.83 -3.71
CA GLY A 39 4.69 -1.17 -2.51
C GLY A 39 3.60 -0.13 -2.82
N LEU A 40 3.79 0.68 -3.86
CA LEU A 40 2.80 1.66 -4.31
C LEU A 40 1.54 0.98 -4.87
N LEU A 41 1.69 -0.09 -5.65
CA LEU A 41 0.55 -0.88 -6.14
C LEU A 41 -0.27 -1.45 -4.98
N PHE A 42 0.40 -1.92 -3.93
CA PHE A 42 -0.25 -2.41 -2.72
C PHE A 42 -1.02 -1.30 -1.99
N GLN A 43 -0.46 -0.08 -1.90
CA GLN A 43 -1.16 1.08 -1.37
C GLN A 43 -2.39 1.45 -2.22
N VAL A 44 -2.32 1.35 -3.55
CA VAL A 44 -3.46 1.59 -4.46
C VAL A 44 -4.57 0.56 -4.25
N VAL A 45 -4.23 -0.72 -4.10
CA VAL A 45 -5.21 -1.78 -3.79
C VAL A 45 -5.83 -1.55 -2.41
N CYS A 46 -5.03 -1.16 -1.43
CA CYS A 46 -5.50 -0.82 -0.09
C CYS A 46 -6.47 0.38 -0.11
N LEU A 47 -6.16 1.43 -0.88
CA LEU A 47 -7.04 2.58 -1.10
C LEU A 47 -8.32 2.20 -1.84
N ARG A 48 -8.26 1.29 -2.83
CA ARG A 48 -9.48 0.75 -3.48
C ARG A 48 -10.36 -0.02 -2.48
N GLN A 49 -9.76 -0.87 -1.65
CA GLN A 49 -10.47 -1.61 -0.61
C GLN A 49 -11.14 -0.66 0.39
N LEU A 50 -10.42 0.38 0.82
CA LEU A 50 -10.93 1.42 1.72
C LEU A 50 -12.07 2.21 1.06
N LYS A 51 -11.93 2.58 -0.22
CA LYS A 51 -12.97 3.26 -1.00
C LYS A 51 -14.23 2.40 -1.17
N MET A 52 -14.08 1.12 -1.53
CA MET A 52 -15.21 0.18 -1.62
C MET A 52 -15.90 -0.04 -0.28
N ASN A 53 -15.13 -0.08 0.82
CA ASN A 53 -15.69 -0.22 2.15
C ASN A 53 -16.38 1.07 2.64
N LYS A 54 -15.90 2.24 2.22
CA LYS A 54 -16.55 3.54 2.49
C LYS A 54 -17.86 3.67 1.71
N THR A 55 -17.88 3.30 0.42
CA THR A 55 -19.11 3.28 -0.39
C THR A 55 -20.16 2.30 0.12
N LYS A 56 -19.76 1.20 0.78
CA LYS A 56 -20.69 0.28 1.45
C LYS A 56 -21.31 0.86 2.73
N ASP A 57 -20.56 1.69 3.47
CA ASP A 57 -21.06 2.39 4.66
C ASP A 57 -22.05 3.52 4.28
N ASP A 58 -21.78 4.23 3.18
CA ASP A 58 -22.67 5.29 2.65
C ASP A 58 -23.98 4.74 2.04
N GLY A 59 -24.13 3.41 1.89
CA GLY A 59 -25.29 2.75 1.27
C GLY A 59 -26.28 2.09 2.25
N ASP A 60 -25.99 2.08 3.56
CA ASP A 60 -26.85 1.48 4.60
C ASP A 60 -27.55 2.55 5.46
N ALA A 61 -27.70 3.76 4.90
CA ALA A 61 -28.47 4.87 5.47
C ALA A 61 -29.53 5.40 4.48
N GLY A 62 -30.09 4.50 3.65
CA GLY A 62 -31.18 4.77 2.71
C GLY A 62 -32.28 3.73 2.82
#